data_AF-A0A5J5FST0-F1
#
_entry.id   AF-A0A5J5FST0-F1
#
_cell.length_a   1.000
_cell.length_b   1.000
_cell.length_c   1.000
_cell.angle_alpha   90.00
_cell.angle_beta   90.00
_cell.angle_gamma   90.00
#
_symmetry.space_group_name_H-M   'P 1'
#
loop_
_entity.id
_entity.type
_entity.pdbx_description
1 polymer ?
#
loop_
_entity_poly.entity_id
_entity_poly.type
_entity_poly.pdbx_seq_one_letter_code
_entity_poly.pdbx_strand_id
1 'polypeptide(L)'
;MYDNLKSLGIADPGEIERYSLRQEASNDILKIYFRKDKGEFFSRSVKFKYPRQRKTIMADNSGQGYKEINEISPNLRYVIDELDQICQHEQVEVDLKRKILDDLRHLENVVNNKIREIEADLEKLSKNR
;
A
#
# COMPACT_ATOMS: atom_id res chain seq x y z
N MET A 1 -13.11 8.23 -6.27
CA MET A 1 -12.54 9.09 -7.34
C MET A 1 -11.46 9.92 -6.67
N TYR A 2 -10.26 10.01 -7.25
CA TYR A 2 -9.08 10.59 -6.60
C TYR A 2 -8.87 12.04 -7.05
N ASP A 3 -9.77 12.92 -6.66
CA ASP A 3 -9.84 14.29 -7.19
C ASP A 3 -8.75 15.19 -6.61
N ASN A 4 -8.30 14.92 -5.37
CA ASN A 4 -7.20 15.67 -4.77
C ASN A 4 -5.86 15.29 -5.40
N LEU A 5 -5.63 14.01 -5.69
CA LEU A 5 -4.44 13.55 -6.42
C LEU A 5 -4.41 14.10 -7.85
N LYS A 6 -5.55 14.12 -8.55
CA LYS A 6 -5.65 14.75 -9.88
C LYS A 6 -5.37 16.24 -9.84
N SER A 7 -5.86 16.94 -8.83
CA SER A 7 -5.60 18.37 -8.62
C SER A 7 -4.12 18.68 -8.35
N LEU A 8 -3.34 17.70 -7.85
CA LEU A 8 -1.89 17.79 -7.73
C LEU A 8 -1.12 17.53 -9.04
N GLY A 9 -1.82 17.23 -10.14
CA GLY A 9 -1.23 16.89 -11.42
C GLY A 9 -0.93 15.39 -11.59
N ILE A 10 -1.47 14.53 -10.73
CA ILE A 10 -1.34 13.08 -10.87
C ILE A 10 -2.49 12.58 -11.76
N ALA A 11 -2.19 12.39 -13.04
CA ALA A 11 -3.20 12.02 -14.04
C ALA A 11 -3.73 10.59 -13.84
N ASP A 12 -2.84 9.65 -13.50
CA ASP A 12 -3.19 8.25 -13.23
C ASP A 12 -2.78 7.84 -11.79
N PRO A 13 -3.73 7.86 -10.84
CA PRO A 13 -3.49 7.39 -9.48
C PRO A 13 -3.18 5.89 -9.39
N GLY A 14 -3.55 5.08 -10.39
CA GLY A 14 -3.29 3.64 -10.39
C GLY A 14 -1.83 3.25 -10.63
N GLU A 15 -1.00 4.20 -11.09
CA GLU A 15 0.44 4.02 -11.23
C GLU A 15 1.19 4.25 -9.91
N ILE A 16 0.53 4.75 -8.87
CA ILE A 16 1.16 5.00 -7.57
C ILE A 16 1.49 3.65 -6.92
N GLU A 17 2.77 3.44 -6.60
CA GLU A 17 3.27 2.23 -5.93
C GLU A 17 3.34 2.43 -4.41
N ARG A 18 3.79 3.63 -4.00
CA ARG A 18 3.95 3.98 -2.58
C ARG A 18 4.18 5.47 -2.42
N TYR A 19 4.00 5.97 -1.20
CA TYR A 19 4.38 7.33 -0.84
C TYR A 19 5.18 7.38 0.46
N SER A 20 5.83 8.51 0.71
CA SER A 20 6.48 8.82 1.98
C SER A 20 6.18 10.25 2.38
N LEU A 21 5.78 10.45 3.62
CA LEU A 21 5.59 11.77 4.22
C LEU A 21 6.69 12.01 5.27
N ARG A 22 7.41 13.11 5.16
CA ARG A 22 8.41 13.53 6.15
C ARG A 22 8.21 14.98 6.53
N GLN A 23 8.37 15.30 7.81
CA GLN A 23 8.40 16.68 8.25
C GLN A 23 9.83 17.22 8.19
N GLU A 24 10.04 18.32 7.47
CA GLU A 24 11.29 19.05 7.38
C GLU A 24 11.07 20.49 7.90
N ALA A 25 11.54 20.75 9.12
CA ALA A 25 11.31 21.99 9.87
C ALA A 25 9.81 22.35 9.98
N SER A 26 9.38 23.45 9.35
CA SER A 26 7.99 23.91 9.30
C SER A 26 7.24 23.43 8.04
N ASN A 27 7.74 22.41 7.35
CA ASN A 27 7.13 21.91 6.12
C ASN A 27 6.90 20.41 6.19
N ASP A 28 5.84 19.96 5.54
CA ASP A 28 5.64 18.56 5.19
C ASP A 28 6.11 18.31 3.77
N ILE A 29 6.93 17.29 3.62
CA ILE A 29 7.47 16.81 2.37
C ILE A 29 6.78 15.51 2.04
N LEU A 30 5.90 15.55 1.05
CA LEU A 30 5.27 14.38 0.47
C LEU A 30 6.05 13.95 -0.77
N LYS A 31 6.50 12.70 -0.81
CA LYS A 31 7.11 12.10 -1.99
C LYS A 31 6.31 10.89 -2.43
N ILE A 32 5.87 10.86 -3.67
CA ILE A 32 5.07 9.78 -4.26
C ILE A 32 5.93 9.08 -5.29
N TYR A 33 5.95 7.75 -5.25
CA TYR A 33 6.70 6.88 -6.15
C TYR A 33 5.71 6.17 -7.06
N PHE A 34 5.98 6.21 -8.36
CA PHE A 34 5.19 5.52 -9.37
C PHE A 34 5.88 4.22 -9.77
N ARG A 35 5.07 3.26 -10.21
CA ARG A 35 5.53 2.00 -10.79
C ARG A 35 6.42 2.29 -12.00
N LYS A 36 7.43 1.44 -12.21
CA LYS A 36 8.29 1.50 -13.39
C LYS A 36 7.58 0.85 -14.57
N ASP A 37 7.57 1.55 -15.70
CA ASP A 37 7.18 0.94 -16.97
C ASP A 37 8.23 -0.07 -17.43
N LYS A 38 7.79 -1.07 -18.21
CA LYS A 38 8.69 -2.09 -18.79
C LYS A 38 9.72 -1.42 -19.69
N GLY A 39 10.96 -1.30 -19.20
CA GLY A 39 12.08 -0.67 -19.92
C GLY A 39 12.65 0.58 -19.23
N GLU A 40 12.02 1.08 -18.17
CA GLU A 40 12.55 2.21 -17.40
C GLU A 40 13.55 1.77 -16.32
N PHE A 41 14.74 2.37 -16.34
CA PHE A 41 15.78 2.10 -15.34
C PHE A 41 15.47 2.76 -13.98
N PHE A 42 14.81 3.91 -13.98
CA PHE A 42 14.53 4.71 -12.78
C PHE A 42 13.03 4.81 -12.50
N SER A 43 12.65 4.71 -11.22
CA SER A 43 11.26 4.91 -10.81
C SER A 43 10.93 6.39 -10.83
N ARG A 44 9.85 6.76 -11.53
CA ARG A 44 9.36 8.13 -11.53
C ARG A 44 8.87 8.49 -10.12
N SER A 45 9.16 9.70 -9.67
CA SER A 45 8.66 10.19 -8.38
C SER A 45 8.42 11.69 -8.43
N VAL A 46 7.41 12.13 -7.69
CA VAL A 46 7.09 13.56 -7.51
C VAL A 46 7.25 13.94 -6.05
N LYS A 47 7.69 15.18 -5.81
CA LYS A 47 7.91 15.73 -4.47
C LYS A 47 7.08 17.00 -4.32
N PHE A 48 6.24 17.03 -3.29
CA PHE A 48 5.43 18.17 -2.90
C PHE A 48 5.88 18.69 -1.54
N LYS A 49 5.83 20.01 -1.38
CA LYS A 49 6.19 20.71 -0.14
C LYS A 49 4.98 21.50 0.34
N TYR A 50 4.55 21.21 1.56
CA TYR A 50 3.41 21.86 2.20
C TYR A 50 3.88 22.65 3.41
N PRO A 51 3.72 23.98 3.45
CA PRO A 51 4.04 24.75 4.64
C PRO A 51 3.02 24.46 5.75
N ARG A 52 3.50 24.22 6.97
CA ARG A 52 2.64 24.09 8.15
C ARG A 52 2.29 25.47 8.69
N GLN A 53 1.02 25.65 9.03
CA GLN A 53 0.58 26.86 9.73
C GLN A 53 0.86 26.69 11.22
N ARG A 54 1.51 27.70 11.81
CA ARG A 54 1.68 27.80 13.26
C ARG A 54 0.45 28.47 13.84
N LYS A 55 -0.32 27.74 14.65
CA LYS A 55 -1.38 28.32 15.47
C LYS A 55 -0.99 28.24 16.93
N THR A 56 -1.14 29.37 17.61
CA THR A 56 -0.97 29.47 19.05
C THR A 56 -2.36 29.45 19.67
N ILE A 57 -2.69 28.38 20.39
CA ILE A 57 -3.98 28.28 21.08
C ILE A 57 -3.75 28.53 22.57
N MET A 58 -4.63 29.32 23.19
CA MET A 58 -4.66 29.47 24.65
C MET A 58 -5.14 28.15 25.27
N ALA A 59 -4.34 27.58 26.17
CA ALA A 59 -4.73 26.39 26.91
C ALA A 59 -5.71 26.79 28.02
N ASP A 60 -6.97 26.40 27.88
CA ASP A 60 -8.00 26.65 28.88
C ASP A 60 -7.85 25.68 30.07
N ASN A 61 -7.96 26.30 31.25
CA ASN A 61 -7.89 25.74 32.60
C ASN A 61 -6.53 25.21 33.08
N SER A 62 -6.01 25.91 34.10
CA SER A 62 -4.93 25.51 35.01
C SER A 62 -3.46 25.75 34.58
N GLY A 63 -3.14 27.00 34.25
CA GLY A 63 -1.77 27.51 34.48
C GLY A 63 -0.81 27.40 33.29
N GLN A 64 -0.41 28.59 32.82
CA GLN A 64 0.79 28.91 32.04
C GLN A 64 1.17 27.96 30.89
N GLY A 65 0.70 28.30 29.69
CA GLY A 65 1.36 27.88 28.45
C GLY A 65 0.53 28.15 27.22
N TYR A 66 1.01 29.04 26.34
CA TYR A 66 0.59 29.04 24.95
C TYR A 66 1.08 27.73 24.32
N LYS A 67 0.16 26.91 23.76
CA LYS A 67 0.55 25.70 23.04
C LYS A 67 0.67 26.02 21.55
N GLU A 68 1.88 25.97 21.03
CA GLU A 68 2.11 26.03 19.58
C GLU A 68 1.71 24.68 18.96
N ILE A 69 0.67 24.68 18.13
CA ILE A 69 0.26 23.52 17.34
C ILE A 69 0.68 23.76 15.90
N ASN A 70 1.45 22.81 15.35
CA ASN A 70 1.81 22.78 13.94
C ASN A 70 0.81 21.89 13.20
N GLU A 71 -0.21 22.50 12.60
CA GLU A 71 -1.27 21.78 11.87
C GLU A 71 -0.76 21.35 10.47
N ILE A 72 -1.08 20.11 10.09
CA ILE A 72 -0.91 19.64 8.71
C ILE A 72 -1.84 20.43 7.80
N SER A 73 -1.42 20.73 6.58
CA SER A 73 -2.30 21.39 5.61
C SER A 73 -3.56 20.54 5.39
N PRO A 74 -4.78 21.12 5.47
CA PRO A 74 -6.01 20.37 5.23
C PRO A 74 -6.02 19.68 3.86
N ASN A 75 -5.46 20.34 2.83
CA ASN A 75 -5.31 19.75 1.50
C ASN A 75 -4.41 18.52 1.49
N LEU A 76 -3.28 18.58 2.21
CA LEU A 76 -2.37 17.44 2.35
C LEU A 76 -3.06 16.26 3.04
N ARG A 77 -3.95 16.51 4.00
CA ARG A 77 -4.72 15.45 4.66
C ARG A 77 -5.60 14.68 3.67
N TYR A 78 -6.37 15.38 2.84
CA TYR A 78 -7.21 14.72 1.82
C TYR A 78 -6.38 13.92 0.81
N VAL A 79 -5.21 14.44 0.43
CA VAL A 79 -4.27 13.75 -0.46
C VAL A 79 -3.74 12.47 0.19
N ILE A 80 -3.40 12.50 1.48
CA ILE A 80 -2.94 11.32 2.22
C ILE A 80 -4.05 10.27 2.31
N ASP A 81 -5.28 10.67 2.61
CA ASP A 81 -6.42 9.75 2.70
C ASP A 81 -6.64 9.03 1.34
N GLU A 82 -6.52 9.75 0.22
CA GLU A 82 -6.58 9.15 -1.12
C GLU A 82 -5.41 8.20 -1.41
N LEU A 83 -4.18 8.57 -1.00
CA LEU A 83 -2.99 7.72 -1.17
C LEU A 83 -3.07 6.43 -0.34
N ASP A 84 -3.59 6.52 0.88
CA ASP A 84 -3.79 5.37 1.76
C ASP A 84 -4.78 4.38 1.15
N GLN A 85 -5.87 4.87 0.56
CA GLN A 85 -6.82 3.99 -0.15
C GLN A 85 -6.15 3.22 -1.30
N ILE A 86 -5.29 3.87 -2.07
CA ILE A 86 -4.58 3.24 -3.19
C ILE A 86 -3.57 2.20 -2.68
N CYS A 87 -2.73 2.59 -1.72
CA CYS A 87 -1.68 1.72 -1.19
C CYS A 87 -2.24 0.53 -0.40
N GLN A 88 -3.35 0.71 0.34
CA GLN A 88 -4.03 -0.39 1.04
C GLN A 88 -4.67 -1.38 0.06
N HIS A 89 -5.28 -0.89 -1.02
CA HIS A 89 -5.86 -1.75 -2.05
C HIS A 89 -4.80 -2.64 -2.72
N GLU A 90 -3.64 -2.06 -3.05
CA GLU A 90 -2.53 -2.79 -3.65
C GLU A 90 -1.94 -3.86 -2.72
N GLN A 91 -1.80 -3.59 -1.41
CA GLN A 91 -1.36 -4.59 -0.44
C GLN A 91 -2.34 -5.77 -0.36
N VAL A 92 -3.64 -5.50 -0.29
CA VAL A 92 -4.68 -6.54 -0.22
C VAL A 92 -4.69 -7.39 -1.50
N GLU A 93 -4.55 -6.79 -2.68
CA GLU A 93 -4.47 -7.52 -3.95
C GLU A 93 -3.24 -8.43 -4.04
N VAL A 94 -2.07 -7.94 -3.62
CA VAL A 94 -0.81 -8.73 -3.61
C VAL A 94 -0.93 -9.93 -2.66
N ASP A 95 -1.48 -9.72 -1.47
CA ASP A 95 -1.66 -10.79 -0.48
C ASP A 95 -2.70 -11.82 -0.93
N LEU A 96 -3.80 -11.38 -1.56
CA LEU A 96 -4.79 -12.28 -2.14
C LEU A 96 -4.17 -13.14 -3.25
N LYS A 97 -3.39 -12.53 -4.15
CA LYS A 97 -2.71 -13.25 -5.23
C LYS A 97 -1.74 -14.31 -4.69
N ARG A 98 -0.99 -13.98 -3.64
CA ARG A 98 -0.10 -14.93 -2.95
C ARG A 98 -0.88 -16.10 -2.36
N LYS A 99 -1.97 -15.80 -1.64
CA LYS A 99 -2.84 -16.82 -1.06
C LYS A 99 -3.39 -17.78 -2.12
N ILE A 100 -3.90 -17.26 -3.25
CA ILE A 100 -4.43 -18.10 -4.34
C ILE A 100 -3.34 -19.02 -4.92
N LEU A 101 -2.10 -18.53 -5.06
CA LEU A 101 -0.98 -19.36 -5.53
C LEU A 101 -0.61 -20.47 -4.55
N ASP A 102 -0.59 -20.15 -3.26
CA ASP A 102 -0.32 -21.14 -2.22
C ASP A 102 -1.43 -22.19 -2.15
N ASP A 103 -2.69 -21.78 -2.25
CA ASP A 103 -3.86 -22.68 -2.31
C ASP A 103 -3.77 -23.62 -3.53
N LEU A 104 -3.36 -23.12 -4.70
CA LEU A 104 -3.18 -23.91 -5.92
C LEU A 104 -2.08 -24.97 -5.74
N ARG A 105 -0.91 -24.57 -5.23
CA ARG A 105 0.21 -25.50 -4.95
C ARG A 105 -0.17 -26.54 -3.91
N HIS A 106 -0.92 -26.14 -2.89
CA HIS A 106 -1.42 -27.06 -1.89
C HIS A 106 -2.34 -28.11 -2.52
N LEU A 107 -3.29 -27.68 -3.37
CA LEU A 107 -4.19 -28.58 -4.07
C LEU A 107 -3.46 -29.54 -5.01
N GLU A 108 -2.45 -29.06 -5.74
CA GLU A 108 -1.59 -29.90 -6.58
C GLU A 108 -0.91 -31.02 -5.76
N ASN A 109 -0.36 -30.68 -4.59
CA ASN A 109 0.25 -31.67 -3.70
C ASN A 109 -0.76 -32.70 -3.18
N VAL A 110 -1.96 -32.25 -2.78
CA VAL A 110 -3.03 -33.15 -2.31
C VAL A 110 -3.44 -34.11 -3.41
N VAL A 111 -3.64 -33.61 -4.63
CA VAL A 111 -4.01 -34.44 -5.79
C VAL A 111 -2.90 -35.43 -6.14
N ASN A 112 -1.65 -34.98 -6.19
CA ASN A 112 -0.51 -35.85 -6.48
C ASN A 112 -0.34 -36.98 -5.45
N ASN A 113 -0.54 -36.68 -4.16
CA ASN A 113 -0.53 -37.71 -3.12
C ASN A 113 -1.68 -38.70 -3.30
N LYS A 114 -2.88 -38.21 -3.64
CA LYS A 114 -4.04 -39.07 -3.87
C LYS A 114 -3.85 -39.98 -5.09
N ILE A 115 -3.25 -39.46 -6.16
CA ILE A 115 -2.88 -40.25 -7.34
C ILE A 115 -1.93 -41.38 -6.93
N ARG A 116 -0.86 -41.08 -6.18
CA ARG A 116 0.09 -42.11 -5.72
C ARG A 116 -0.56 -43.18 -4.84
N GLU A 117 -1.47 -42.81 -3.96
CA GLU A 117 -2.22 -43.79 -3.16
C GLU A 117 -3.04 -44.73 -4.05
N ILE A 118 -3.76 -44.17 -5.03
CA ILE A 118 -4.60 -44.95 -5.96
C ILE A 118 -3.72 -45.87 -6.82
N GLU A 119 -2.60 -45.38 -7.34
CA GLU A 119 -1.65 -46.18 -8.11
C GLU A 119 -1.09 -47.35 -7.28
N ALA A 120 -0.70 -47.10 -6.03
CA ALA A 120 -0.20 -48.14 -5.14
C ALA A 120 -1.25 -49.20 -4.80
N ASP A 121 -2.50 -48.79 -4.59
CA ASP A 121 -3.60 -49.74 -4.36
C ASP A 121 -3.92 -50.57 -5.61
N LEU A 122 -3.82 -49.95 -6.80
CA LEU A 122 -3.97 -50.65 -8.06
C LEU A 122 -2.87 -51.69 -8.28
N GLU A 123 -1.61 -51.39 -7.93
CA GLU A 123 -0.51 -52.36 -7.97
C GLU A 123 -0.71 -53.56 -7.03
N LYS A 124 -1.23 -53.32 -5.80
CA LYS A 124 -1.50 -54.42 -4.86
C LYS A 124 -2.57 -55.36 -5.40
N LEU A 125 -3.61 -54.80 -6.02
CA LEU A 125 -4.68 -55.59 -6.65
C LEU A 125 -4.20 -56.34 -7.89
N SER A 126 -3.26 -55.77 -8.66
CA SER A 126 -2.69 -56.44 -9.84
C SER A 126 -1.70 -57.56 -9.49
N LYS A 127 -0.98 -57.47 -8.36
CA LYS A 127 -0.02 -58.50 -7.89
C LYS A 127 -0.68 -59.73 -7.25
N ASN A 128 -1.95 -59.65 -6.89
CA ASN A 128 -2.73 -60.76 -6.29
C ASN A 128 -3.48 -61.61 -7.34
N ARG A 129 -3.09 -61.55 -8.61
CA ARG A 129 -3.52 -62.44 -9.70
C ARG A 129 -2.32 -63.21 -10.22
#